data_AF-A0A7R9ELD6-F1
#
_entry.id   AF-A0A7R9ELD6-F1
#
_cell.length_a   1.000
_cell.length_b   1.000
_cell.length_c   1.000
_cell.angle_alpha   90.00
_cell.angle_beta   90.00
_cell.angle_gamma   90.00
#
_symmetry.space_group_name_H-M   'P 1'
#
loop_
_entity.id
_entity.type
_entity.pdbx_description
1 polymer ?
#
loop_
_entity_poly.entity_id
_entity_poly.type
_entity_poly.pdbx_seq_one_letter_code
_entity_poly.pdbx_strand_id
1 'polypeptide(L)' 'NLAGGKDSCQGDSGGPLVAGGVQVGIVSWGGECAAVGIAGVYVRVSAIRDWVWTNTGI' A
#
# COMPACT_ATOMS: atom_id res chain seq x y z
N ASN A 1 12.18 -12.80 -7.13
CA ASN A 1 11.15 -13.84 -7.21
C ASN A 1 10.13 -13.56 -6.11
N LEU A 2 8.85 -13.33 -6.43
CA LEU A 2 7.80 -13.06 -5.44
C LEU A 2 7.21 -14.40 -4.98
N ALA A 3 7.60 -14.85 -3.79
CA ALA A 3 7.27 -16.19 -3.29
C ALA A 3 5.79 -16.40 -2.96
N GLY A 4 4.96 -15.36 -2.98
CA GLY A 4 3.57 -15.42 -2.50
C GLY A 4 3.48 -15.62 -0.98
N GLY A 5 2.35 -16.12 -0.51
CA GLY A 5 2.10 -16.51 0.89
C GLY A 5 1.81 -15.37 1.86
N LYS A 6 2.12 -14.12 1.50
CA LYS A 6 1.75 -12.91 2.26
C LYS A 6 1.43 -11.78 1.28
N ASP A 7 0.27 -11.18 1.46
CA ASP A 7 -0.18 -10.00 0.72
C ASP A 7 -1.29 -9.32 1.51
N SER A 8 -1.58 -8.06 1.18
CA SER A 8 -2.85 -7.45 1.56
C SER A 8 -3.99 -8.08 0.76
N CYS A 9 -5.20 -8.09 1.32
CA CYS A 9 -6.35 -8.73 0.68
C CYS A 9 -7.63 -7.89 0.83
N GLN A 10 -8.75 -8.50 0.46
CA GLN A 10 -10.06 -7.89 0.39
C GLN A 10 -10.47 -7.46 1.80
N GLY A 11 -10.74 -6.17 1.96
CA GLY A 11 -11.01 -5.54 3.26
C GLY A 11 -9.84 -4.74 3.83
N ASP A 12 -8.62 -4.94 3.33
CA ASP A 12 -7.44 -4.17 3.78
C ASP A 12 -7.28 -2.83 3.04
N SER A 13 -8.06 -2.59 1.98
CA SER A 13 -8.00 -1.38 1.16
C SER A 13 -8.13 -0.11 2.01
N GLY A 14 -7.21 0.84 1.79
CA GLY A 14 -7.07 2.05 2.62
C GLY A 14 -6.16 1.89 3.84
N GLY A 15 -5.76 0.66 4.18
CA GLY A 15 -4.82 0.38 5.27
C GLY A 15 -3.39 0.86 5.00
N PRO A 16 -2.57 1.07 6.05
CA PRO A 16 -1.22 1.60 5.91
C PRO A 16 -0.18 0.51 5.59
N LEU A 17 0.74 0.82 4.67
CA LEU A 17 2.03 0.14 4.56
C LEU A 17 3.10 0.98 5.27
N VAL A 18 3.65 0.45 6.36
CA VAL A 18 4.63 1.14 7.22
C VAL A 18 5.99 0.46 7.13
N ALA A 19 7.04 1.25 6.95
CA ALA A 19 8.43 0.80 7.00
C ALA A 19 9.26 1.77 7.83
N GLY A 20 10.02 1.25 8.81
CA GLY A 20 10.84 2.09 9.70
C GLY A 20 10.06 3.15 10.47
N GLY A 21 8.78 2.87 10.80
CA GLY A 21 7.90 3.83 11.48
C GLY A 21 7.28 4.91 10.58
N VAL A 22 7.55 4.89 9.27
CA VAL A 22 7.01 5.85 8.31
C VAL A 22 5.97 5.16 7.41
N GLN A 23 4.82 5.81 7.20
CA GLN A 23 3.82 5.34 6.24
C GLN A 23 4.32 5.63 4.81
N VAL A 24 4.65 4.57 4.07
CA VAL A 24 5.20 4.67 2.71
C VAL A 24 4.19 4.30 1.63
N GLY A 25 3.12 3.61 2.01
CA GLY A 25 2.06 3.22 1.08
C GLY A 25 0.67 3.14 1.73
N ILE A 26 -0.33 3.09 0.87
CA ILE A 26 -1.73 2.81 1.22
C ILE A 26 -2.20 1.65 0.36
N VAL A 27 -2.78 0.61 0.98
CA VAL A 27 -3.31 -0.57 0.26
C VAL A 27 -4.32 -0.10 -0.79
N SER A 28 -4.10 -0.47 -2.05
CA SER A 28 -4.97 -0.05 -3.16
C SER A 28 -5.71 -1.23 -3.76
N TRP A 29 -4.99 -2.09 -4.50
CA TRP A 29 -5.57 -3.24 -5.20
C TRP A 29 -4.51 -4.31 -5.44
N GLY A 30 -4.92 -5.45 -5.97
CA GLY A 30 -4.03 -6.55 -6.35
C GLY A 30 -4.77 -7.58 -7.19
N GLY A 31 -4.06 -8.62 -7.60
CA GLY A 31 -4.68 -9.82 -8.17
C GLY A 31 -5.21 -10.75 -7.07
N GLU A 32 -5.04 -12.06 -7.26
CA GLU A 32 -5.29 -13.03 -6.19
C GLU A 32 -4.32 -12.81 -5.02
N CYS A 33 -4.86 -12.70 -3.80
CA CYS A 33 -4.07 -12.44 -2.60
C CYS A 33 -3.04 -13.54 -2.36
N ALA A 34 -1.82 -13.13 -2.03
CA ALA A 34 -0.72 -14.03 -1.67
C ALA A 34 -0.33 -15.03 -2.79
N ALA A 35 -0.75 -14.78 -4.03
CA ALA A 35 -0.38 -15.59 -5.17
C ALA A 35 1.11 -15.42 -5.53
N VAL A 36 1.75 -16.51 -5.94
CA VAL A 36 3.14 -16.49 -6.40
C VAL A 36 3.25 -15.62 -7.65
N GLY A 37 4.25 -14.74 -7.68
CA GLY A 37 4.48 -13.87 -8.83
C GLY A 37 3.56 -12.64 -8.94
N ILE A 38 2.56 -12.50 -8.05
CA ILE A 38 1.65 -11.35 -8.00
C ILE A 38 1.91 -10.58 -6.70
N ALA A 39 2.13 -9.27 -6.81
CA ALA A 39 2.28 -8.39 -5.65
C ALA A 39 1.05 -7.49 -5.50
N GLY A 40 0.70 -7.17 -4.26
CA GLY A 40 -0.20 -6.07 -3.96
C GLY A 40 0.33 -4.74 -4.49
N VAL A 41 -0.60 -3.90 -4.93
CA VAL A 41 -0.35 -2.57 -5.46
C VAL A 41 -0.79 -1.54 -4.43
N TYR A 42 0.10 -0.58 -4.17
CA TYR A 42 -0.07 0.44 -3.14
C TYR A 42 0.05 1.83 -3.75
N VAL A 43 -0.74 2.78 -3.23
CA VAL A 43 -0.50 4.20 -3.52
C VAL A 43 0.82 4.60 -2.89
N ARG A 44 1.70 5.24 -3.66
CA ARG A 44 2.97 5.77 -3.15
C ARG A 44 2.70 7.07 -2.38
N VAL A 45 2.79 7.05 -1.05
CA VAL A 45 2.49 8.22 -0.20
C VAL A 45 3.32 9.44 -0.58
N SER A 46 4.61 9.25 -0.89
CA SER A 46 5.49 10.35 -1.30
C SER A 46 5.02 11.07 -2.58
N ALA A 47 4.28 10.40 -3.46
CA ALA A 47 3.77 11.00 -4.69
C ALA A 47 2.51 11.85 -4.47
N ILE A 48 1.80 11.68 -3.35
CA ILE A 48 0.58 12.42 -3.00
C ILE A 48 0.77 13.34 -1.80
N ARG A 49 2.00 13.52 -1.33
CA ARG A 49 2.30 14.22 -0.08
C ARG A 49 1.82 15.68 -0.08
N ASP A 50 1.94 16.36 -1.22
CA ASP A 50 1.51 17.74 -1.41
C ASP A 50 -0.02 17.86 -1.36
N TRP A 51 -0.74 16.88 -1.92
CA TRP A 51 -2.19 16.83 -1.84
C TRP A 51 -2.66 16.63 -0.40
N VAL A 52 -2.01 15.74 0.36
CA VAL A 52 -2.30 15.56 1.79
C VAL A 52 -2.09 16.88 2.52
N TRP A 53 -0.92 17.53 2.35
CA TRP A 53 -0.62 18.82 2.99
C TRP A 53 -1.68 19.89 2.68
N THR A 54 -2.06 20.01 1.41
CA THR A 54 -3.04 21.02 0.97
C THR A 54 -4.41 20.85 1.63
N ASN A 55 -4.81 19.62 1.95
CA ASN A 55 -6.14 19.33 2.50
C ASN A 55 -6.18 19.23 4.02
N THR A 56 -5.05 18.95 4.68
CA THR A 56 -5.03 18.65 6.11
C THR A 56 -4.05 19.49 6.91
N GLY A 57 -3.07 20.13 6.27
CA GLY A 57 -2.00 20.89 6.93
C GLY A 57 -0.98 20.03 7.69
N ILE A 58 -1.04 18.70 7.55
CA ILE A 58 -0.01 17.76 8.05
C ILE A 58 0.85 17.25 6.92
#